data_AF-A0A218QNB4-F1
#
_entry.id   AF-A0A218QNB4-F1
#
_cell.length_a   1.000
_cell.length_b   1.000
_cell.length_c   1.000
_cell.angle_alpha   90.00
_cell.angle_beta   90.00
_cell.angle_gamma   90.00
#
_symmetry.space_group_name_H-M   'P 1'
#
loop_
_entity.id
_entity.type
_entity.pdbx_description
1 polymer ?
#
loop_
_entity_poly.entity_id
_entity_poly.type
_entity_poly.pdbx_seq_one_letter_code
_entity_poly.pdbx_strand_id
1 'polypeptide(L)'
;MPQTPISLYRQGNANSPRMDNVRPDKDIATFEEKGVIFVTTTLQDGALPGGISTFATPGRGKNWWKLDLGTDIPRELKLVNDRENHWLWQPNEIMPIEDYKIVLRQIGEKLYKIS
;
A
#
# COMPACT_ATOMS: atom_id res chain seq x y z
N MET A 1 16.44 8.15 3.79
CA MET A 1 15.14 7.78 3.17
C MET A 1 14.13 7.60 4.30
N PRO A 2 12.85 7.94 4.10
CA PRO A 2 11.83 7.63 5.10
C PRO A 2 11.75 6.13 5.34
N GLN A 3 11.51 5.72 6.58
CA GLN A 3 11.44 4.31 6.98
C GLN A 3 10.12 4.02 7.70
N THR A 4 9.67 2.76 7.65
CA THR A 4 8.48 2.34 8.39
C THR A 4 8.69 2.55 9.89
N PRO A 5 7.79 3.25 10.60
CA PRO A 5 7.97 3.53 12.03
C PRO A 5 7.63 2.32 12.91
N ILE A 6 6.92 1.34 12.37
CA ILE A 6 6.47 0.12 13.05
C ILE A 6 6.58 -1.09 12.11
N SER A 7 6.49 -2.30 12.68
CA SER A 7 6.25 -3.48 11.88
C SER A 7 4.83 -3.43 11.33
N LEU A 8 4.66 -3.87 10.09
CA LEU A 8 3.38 -3.84 9.39
C LEU A 8 2.97 -5.24 8.98
N TYR A 9 1.66 -5.47 8.97
CA TYR A 9 1.09 -6.78 8.69
C TYR A 9 0.07 -6.67 7.56
N ARG A 10 0.04 -7.66 6.68
CA ARG A 10 -0.96 -7.76 5.62
C ARG A 10 -1.44 -9.18 5.47
N GLN A 11 -2.75 -9.34 5.34
CA GLN A 11 -3.32 -10.60 4.92
C GLN A 11 -3.22 -10.72 3.40
N GLY A 12 -2.62 -11.81 2.94
CA GLY A 12 -2.46 -12.15 1.54
C GLY A 12 -3.09 -13.48 1.20
N ASN A 13 -2.47 -14.20 0.27
CA ASN A 13 -2.78 -15.60 0.00
C ASN A 13 -1.60 -16.49 0.40
N ALA A 14 -1.67 -17.78 0.03
CA ALA A 14 -0.65 -18.75 0.38
C ALA A 14 0.76 -18.37 -0.06
N ASN A 15 0.89 -17.58 -1.13
CA ASN A 15 2.12 -17.37 -1.89
C ASN A 15 2.54 -15.90 -2.02
N SER A 16 1.69 -14.93 -1.62
CA SER A 16 1.97 -13.51 -1.77
C SER A 16 1.18 -12.64 -0.78
N PRO A 17 1.76 -11.53 -0.28
CA PRO A 17 1.03 -10.51 0.46
C PRO A 17 0.07 -9.70 -0.42
N ARG A 18 0.15 -9.83 -1.76
CA ARG A 18 -0.68 -9.10 -2.74
C ARG A 18 -0.63 -7.59 -2.55
N MET A 19 0.57 -7.05 -2.32
CA MET A 19 0.77 -5.60 -2.21
C MET A 19 0.42 -4.89 -3.52
N ASP A 20 0.69 -5.52 -4.66
CA ASP A 20 0.46 -5.01 -6.02
C ASP A 20 -0.95 -5.29 -6.57
N ASN A 21 -1.84 -5.91 -5.78
CA ASN A 21 -3.22 -6.16 -6.17
C ASN A 21 -4.10 -4.93 -5.92
N VAL A 22 -3.80 -3.84 -6.62
CA VAL A 22 -4.50 -2.55 -6.53
C VAL A 22 -5.80 -2.59 -7.35
N ARG A 23 -6.92 -2.27 -6.73
CA ARG A 23 -8.23 -2.13 -7.38
C ARG A 23 -8.57 -0.65 -7.55
N PRO A 24 -8.64 -0.14 -8.80
CA PRO A 24 -9.08 1.24 -9.09
C PRO A 24 -10.40 1.58 -8.41
N ASP A 25 -10.49 2.77 -7.84
CA ASP A 25 -11.66 3.37 -7.16
C ASP A 25 -12.23 2.58 -5.98
N LYS A 26 -11.53 1.52 -5.55
CA LYS A 26 -11.87 0.72 -4.36
C LYS A 26 -10.78 0.77 -3.31
N ASP A 27 -9.54 0.56 -3.73
CA ASP A 27 -8.38 0.67 -2.83
C ASP A 27 -7.83 2.09 -2.86
N ILE A 28 -7.77 2.68 -4.05
CA ILE A 28 -7.26 4.04 -4.27
C ILE A 28 -8.06 4.72 -5.37
N ALA A 29 -8.30 6.02 -5.21
CA ALA A 29 -8.95 6.84 -6.21
C ALA A 29 -8.06 6.99 -7.45
N THR A 30 -8.70 6.92 -8.61
CA THR A 30 -8.03 6.99 -9.90
C THR A 30 -8.71 7.98 -10.83
N PHE A 31 -8.01 8.35 -11.89
CA PHE A 31 -8.57 9.04 -13.05
C PHE A 31 -7.95 8.49 -14.33
N GLU A 32 -8.64 8.66 -15.45
CA GLU A 32 -8.12 8.24 -16.76
C GLU A 32 -7.70 9.46 -17.57
N GLU A 33 -6.50 9.43 -18.14
CA GLU A 33 -6.05 10.39 -19.15
C GLU A 33 -5.46 9.63 -20.34
N LYS A 34 -5.99 9.88 -21.55
CA LYS A 34 -5.51 9.29 -22.81
C LYS A 34 -5.38 7.76 -22.77
N GLY A 35 -6.34 7.08 -22.14
CA GLY A 35 -6.36 5.61 -22.03
C GLY A 35 -5.41 5.05 -20.96
N VAL A 36 -4.77 5.89 -20.14
CA VAL A 36 -3.92 5.48 -19.03
C VAL A 36 -4.62 5.83 -17.71
N ILE A 37 -4.68 4.86 -16.80
CA ILE A 37 -5.24 5.05 -15.46
C ILE A 37 -4.11 5.56 -14.54
N PHE A 38 -4.36 6.67 -13.88
CA PHE A 38 -3.48 7.29 -12.90
C PHE A 38 -4.06 7.18 -11.50
N VAL A 39 -3.20 7.02 -10.50
CA VAL A 39 -3.56 7.16 -9.09
C VAL A 39 -3.42 8.63 -8.66
N THR A 40 -4.38 9.13 -7.88
CA THR A 40 -4.32 10.49 -7.32
C THR A 40 -3.69 10.50 -5.92
N THR A 41 -3.14 11.65 -5.53
CA THR A 41 -2.58 11.89 -4.20
C THR A 41 -3.56 12.59 -3.25
N THR A 42 -4.62 13.19 -3.78
CA THR A 42 -5.64 13.97 -3.04
C THR A 42 -7.02 13.88 -3.71
N LEU A 43 -8.08 14.04 -2.92
CA LEU A 43 -9.46 14.19 -3.39
C LEU A 43 -9.93 15.65 -3.31
N GLN A 44 -10.97 16.00 -4.08
CA GLN A 44 -11.51 17.38 -4.14
C GLN A 44 -12.07 17.87 -2.79
N ASP A 45 -12.56 16.95 -1.96
CA ASP A 45 -13.11 17.22 -0.63
C ASP A 45 -12.03 17.22 0.47
N GLY A 46 -10.75 17.04 0.11
CA GLY A 46 -9.63 16.97 1.05
C GLY A 46 -9.49 15.61 1.77
N ALA A 47 -10.33 14.62 1.46
CA ALA A 47 -10.19 13.28 2.02
C ALA A 47 -8.95 12.55 1.45
N LEU A 48 -8.49 11.51 2.17
CA LEU A 48 -7.42 10.65 1.69
C LEU A 48 -7.89 9.87 0.44
N PRO A 49 -7.06 9.75 -0.60
CA PRO A 49 -7.43 9.03 -1.82
C PRO A 49 -7.52 7.51 -1.64
N GLY A 50 -7.31 6.98 -0.44
CA GLY A 50 -7.11 5.54 -0.20
C GLY A 50 -5.66 5.11 -0.38
N GLY A 51 -5.43 3.81 -0.45
CA GLY A 51 -4.12 3.19 -0.55
C GLY A 51 -4.18 1.69 -0.27
N ILE A 52 -3.05 1.01 -0.40
CA ILE A 52 -2.97 -0.40 -0.03
C ILE A 52 -2.83 -0.54 1.48
N SER A 53 -3.79 -1.24 2.09
CA SER A 53 -3.84 -1.44 3.53
C SER A 53 -2.77 -2.39 4.07
N THR A 54 -2.16 -1.96 5.16
CA THR A 54 -1.41 -2.77 6.11
C THR A 54 -1.90 -2.44 7.52
N PHE A 55 -1.51 -3.26 8.50
CA PHE A 55 -1.99 -3.17 9.87
C PHE A 55 -0.85 -3.16 10.87
N ALA A 56 -1.03 -2.55 12.03
CA ALA A 56 -0.03 -2.59 13.10
C ALA A 56 0.01 -3.94 13.83
N THR A 57 -1.06 -4.71 13.75
CA THR A 57 -1.19 -6.06 14.31
C THR A 57 -1.94 -6.99 13.35
N PRO A 58 -1.58 -8.29 13.29
CA PRO A 58 -2.34 -9.26 12.51
C PRO A 58 -3.69 -9.55 13.17
N GLY A 59 -4.74 -9.62 12.36
CA GLY A 59 -6.09 -10.01 12.80
C GLY A 59 -6.33 -11.52 12.73
N ARG A 60 -7.62 -11.90 12.69
CA ARG A 60 -8.03 -13.31 12.53
C ARG A 60 -7.74 -13.81 11.11
N GLY A 61 -7.48 -15.11 10.98
CA GLY A 61 -7.27 -15.79 9.69
C GLY A 61 -5.86 -16.31 9.49
N LYS A 62 -5.58 -16.81 8.29
CA LYS A 62 -4.28 -17.36 7.88
C LYS A 62 -3.63 -16.45 6.83
N ASN A 63 -2.42 -16.80 6.39
CA ASN A 63 -1.69 -16.09 5.34
C ASN A 63 -1.40 -14.63 5.69
N TRP A 64 -1.03 -14.39 6.94
CA TRP A 64 -0.42 -13.12 7.35
C TRP A 64 1.03 -13.04 6.90
N TRP A 65 1.38 -11.85 6.45
CA TRP A 65 2.70 -11.46 6.02
C TRP A 65 3.16 -10.28 6.86
N LYS A 66 4.43 -10.26 7.23
CA LYS A 66 5.04 -9.24 8.08
C LYS A 66 6.10 -8.47 7.30
N LEU A 67 6.07 -7.15 7.46
CA LEU A 67 7.14 -6.23 7.11
C LEU A 67 7.77 -5.74 8.41
N ASP A 68 9.09 -5.80 8.52
CA ASP A 68 9.78 -5.34 9.70
C ASP A 68 9.79 -3.80 9.78
N LEU A 69 9.85 -3.29 11.01
CA LEU A 69 10.07 -1.86 11.28
C LEU A 69 11.42 -1.41 10.71
N GLY A 70 11.55 -0.12 10.39
CA GLY A 70 12.78 0.41 9.80
C GLY A 70 12.97 0.04 8.33
N THR A 71 11.95 -0.51 7.67
CA THR A 71 12.01 -0.81 6.23
C THR A 71 11.99 0.49 5.43
N ASP A 72 12.92 0.65 4.50
CA ASP A 72 12.95 1.81 3.61
C ASP A 72 11.67 1.91 2.76
N ILE A 73 11.08 3.11 2.77
CA ILE A 73 9.92 3.49 1.96
C ILE A 73 10.44 4.10 0.65
N PRO A 74 10.11 3.52 -0.52
CA PRO A 74 10.41 4.09 -1.83
C PRO A 74 9.89 5.52 -1.96
N ARG A 75 10.61 6.38 -2.71
CA ARG A 75 10.26 7.81 -2.84
C ARG A 75 8.91 8.06 -3.52
N GLU A 76 8.46 7.11 -4.33
CA GLU A 76 7.18 7.12 -5.04
C GLU A 76 6.01 6.80 -4.09
N LEU A 77 6.29 6.30 -2.90
CA LEU A 77 5.30 5.95 -1.89
C LEU A 77 5.43 6.82 -0.64
N LYS A 78 4.31 6.94 0.07
CA LYS A 78 4.26 7.42 1.44
C LYS A 78 3.42 6.44 2.26
N LEU A 79 3.74 6.35 3.54
CA LEU A 79 3.01 5.53 4.50
C LEU A 79 2.21 6.44 5.43
N VAL A 80 0.89 6.26 5.45
CA VAL A 80 -0.03 7.10 6.22
C VAL A 80 -0.77 6.25 7.23
N ASN A 81 -0.72 6.63 8.51
CA ASN A 81 -1.62 6.09 9.52
C ASN A 81 -2.95 6.84 9.42
N ASP A 82 -3.98 6.19 8.86
CA ASP A 82 -5.32 6.80 8.75
C ASP A 82 -6.20 6.45 9.96
N ARG A 83 -5.93 5.35 10.67
CA ARG A 83 -6.62 4.92 11.89
C ARG A 83 -5.64 4.10 12.73
N GLU A 84 -5.76 4.10 14.05
CA GLU A 84 -4.82 3.43 14.99
C GLU A 84 -4.07 2.18 14.46
N ASN A 85 -4.82 1.14 14.05
CA ASN A 85 -4.26 -0.13 13.55
C ASN A 85 -4.20 -0.24 12.01
N HIS A 86 -4.53 0.81 11.26
CA HIS A 86 -4.65 0.81 9.81
C HIS A 86 -3.66 1.80 9.18
N TRP A 87 -2.89 1.30 8.23
CA TRP A 87 -1.81 2.04 7.58
C TRP A 87 -1.93 1.88 6.07
N LEU A 88 -1.98 3.00 5.37
CA LEU A 88 -2.13 3.07 3.93
C LEU A 88 -0.77 3.33 3.28
N TRP A 89 -0.39 2.46 2.37
CA TRP A 89 0.61 2.78 1.35
C TRP A 89 -0.08 3.60 0.28
N GLN A 90 0.33 4.85 0.11
CA GLN A 90 -0.23 5.79 -0.87
C GLN A 90 0.86 6.21 -1.86
N PRO A 91 0.51 6.62 -3.08
CA PRO A 91 1.45 7.28 -3.96
C PRO A 91 1.85 8.64 -3.36
N ASN A 92 3.11 9.00 -3.54
CA ASN A 92 3.64 10.30 -3.12
C ASN A 92 3.39 11.39 -4.19
N GLU A 93 3.26 10.98 -5.45
CA GLU A 93 2.94 11.82 -6.60
C GLU A 93 1.93 11.13 -7.53
N ILE A 94 1.26 11.90 -8.40
CA ILE A 94 0.37 11.33 -9.42
C ILE A 94 1.20 10.48 -10.36
N MET A 95 0.81 9.22 -10.56
CA MET A 95 1.54 8.28 -11.40
C MET A 95 0.62 7.25 -12.07
N PRO A 96 1.02 6.63 -13.18
CA PRO A 96 0.30 5.50 -13.75
C PRO A 96 0.08 4.39 -12.72
N ILE A 97 -1.09 3.76 -12.74
CA ILE A 97 -1.41 2.68 -11.80
C ILE A 97 -0.44 1.50 -11.92
N GLU A 98 0.10 1.24 -13.11
CA GLU A 98 1.09 0.17 -13.31
C GLU A 98 2.41 0.48 -12.61
N ASP A 99 2.88 1.73 -12.65
CA ASP A 99 4.08 2.14 -11.92
C ASP A 99 3.86 2.02 -10.40
N TYR A 100 2.67 2.42 -9.93
CA TYR A 100 2.30 2.27 -8.52
C TYR A 100 2.31 0.79 -8.08
N LYS A 101 1.77 -0.12 -8.90
CA LYS A 101 1.82 -1.57 -8.66
C LYS A 101 3.24 -2.11 -8.62
N ILE A 102 4.13 -1.63 -9.50
CA ILE A 102 5.54 -2.04 -9.53
C ILE A 102 6.23 -1.68 -8.20
N VAL A 103 6.06 -0.44 -7.72
CA VAL A 103 6.68 0.00 -6.47
C VAL A 103 6.08 -0.73 -5.26
N LEU A 104 4.77 -0.98 -5.25
CA LEU A 104 4.13 -1.81 -4.23
C LEU A 104 4.64 -3.26 -4.23
N ARG A 105 4.95 -3.83 -5.40
CA ARG A 105 5.55 -5.17 -5.49
C ARG A 105 6.91 -5.21 -4.81
N GLN A 106 7.74 -4.18 -4.96
CA GLN A 106 9.03 -4.08 -4.28
C GLN A 106 8.87 -4.09 -2.75
N ILE A 107 7.82 -3.45 -2.22
CA ILE A 107 7.48 -3.59 -0.79
C ILE A 107 7.05 -5.02 -0.50
N GLY A 108 6.17 -5.59 -1.33
CA GLY A 108 5.70 -6.99 -1.23
C GLY A 108 6.82 -8.02 -1.14
N GLU A 109 7.94 -7.83 -1.84
CA GLU A 109 9.12 -8.70 -1.81
C GLU A 109 9.87 -8.67 -0.48
N LYS A 110 9.72 -7.59 0.30
CA LYS A 110 10.29 -7.47 1.65
C LYS A 110 9.41 -8.11 2.72
N LEU A 111 8.16 -8.46 2.40
CA LEU A 111 7.27 -9.13 3.34
C LEU A 111 7.54 -10.64 3.37
N TYR A 112 7.57 -11.21 4.56
CA TYR A 112 7.65 -12.67 4.76
C TYR A 112 6.42 -13.21 5.46
N LYS A 113 6.06 -14.45 5.13
CA LYS A 113 4.88 -15.13 5.67
C LYS A 113 5.11 -15.53 7.13
N ILE A 114 4.11 -15.30 7.99
CA ILE A 114 4.15 -15.62 9.43
C ILE A 114 3.04 -16.57 9.90
N SER A 115 2.06 -16.89 9.04
CA SER A 115 0.97 -17.84 9.32
C SER A 115 0.36 -18.44 8.05
#